data_AF-W1YS61-F1
#
_entry.id   AF-W1YS61-F1
#
_cell.length_a   1.000
_cell.length_b   1.000
_cell.length_c   1.000
_cell.angle_alpha   90.00
_cell.angle_beta   90.00
_cell.angle_gamma   90.00
#
_symmetry.space_group_name_H-M   'P 1'
#
loop_
_entity.id
_entity.type
_entity.pdbx_description
1 polymer ?
#
loop_
_entity_poly.entity_id
_entity_poly.type
_entity_poly.pdbx_seq_one_letter_code
_entity_poly.pdbx_strand_id
1 'polypeptide(L)' 'EQDRDVTIKYFNDFVRPDYEVRWFAESLGNDTLGFTVLSGAEWAKLNDEFGADTVRYYFEPIDLESNMF' A
#
# COMPACT_ATOMS: atom_id res chain seq x y z
N GLU A 1 3.13 -18.91 2.76
CA GLU A 1 2.94 -17.50 3.17
C GLU A 1 3.94 -16.56 2.51
N GLN A 2 5.26 -16.82 2.56
CA GLN A 2 6.30 -15.95 1.96
C GLN A 2 6.07 -15.56 0.49
N ASP A 3 5.53 -16.44 -0.36
CA ASP A 3 5.35 -16.13 -1.78
C ASP A 3 4.39 -14.94 -2.02
N ARG A 4 3.41 -14.74 -1.13
CA ARG A 4 2.43 -13.65 -1.26
C ARG A 4 3.03 -12.30 -0.92
N ASP A 5 3.79 -12.26 0.19
CA ASP A 5 4.57 -11.09 0.60
C ASP A 5 5.57 -10.71 -0.49
N VAL A 6 6.35 -11.67 -0.98
CA VAL A 6 7.32 -11.45 -2.06
C VAL A 6 6.62 -10.91 -3.31
N THR A 7 5.50 -11.52 -3.72
CA THR A 7 4.78 -11.10 -4.93
C THR A 7 4.32 -9.64 -4.84
N ILE A 8 3.67 -9.24 -3.74
CA ILE A 8 3.13 -7.88 -3.64
C ILE A 8 4.24 -6.83 -3.50
N LYS A 9 5.34 -7.16 -2.81
CA LYS A 9 6.52 -6.30 -2.68
C LYS A 9 7.17 -6.02 -4.03
N TYR A 10 7.46 -7.07 -4.80
CA TYR A 10 8.05 -6.92 -6.13
C TYR A 10 7.07 -6.31 -7.14
N PHE A 11 5.77 -6.57 -7.00
CA PHE A 11 4.77 -5.87 -7.80
C PHE A 11 4.77 -4.36 -7.49
N ASN A 12 4.87 -3.97 -6.22
CA ASN A 12 4.99 -2.56 -5.85
C ASN A 12 6.26 -1.92 -6.42
N ASP A 13 7.40 -2.61 -6.32
CA ASP A 13 8.66 -2.14 -6.91
C ASP A 13 8.56 -1.98 -8.44
N PHE A 14 7.91 -2.92 -9.12
CA PHE A 14 7.74 -2.91 -10.58
C PHE A 14 6.88 -1.75 -11.09
N VAL A 15 5.81 -1.37 -10.37
CA VAL A 15 4.89 -0.32 -10.83
C VAL A 15 5.36 1.09 -10.48
N ARG A 16 6.41 1.23 -9.66
CA ARG A 16 7.03 2.52 -9.37
C ARG A 16 7.85 3.04 -10.58
N PRO A 17 7.97 4.37 -10.75
CA PRO A 17 7.44 5.43 -9.90
C PRO A 17 6.00 5.86 -10.25
N ASP A 18 5.41 5.30 -11.31
CA ASP A 18 4.14 5.77 -11.87
C ASP A 18 2.96 5.48 -10.94
N TYR A 19 3.02 4.33 -10.25
CA TYR A 19 2.03 3.89 -9.28
C TYR A 19 2.69 3.44 -7.98
N GLU A 20 1.90 3.38 -6.93
CA GLU A 20 2.28 2.81 -5.65
C GLU A 20 1.14 1.97 -5.08
N VAL A 21 1.48 0.75 -4.69
CA VAL A 21 0.64 -0.15 -3.91
C VAL A 21 0.78 0.23 -2.44
N ARG A 22 -0.37 0.42 -1.77
CA ARG A 22 -0.42 0.58 -0.31
C ARG A 22 -1.41 -0.40 0.30
N TRP A 23 -1.09 -0.85 1.49
CA TRP A 23 -1.90 -1.77 2.28
C TRP A 23 -2.94 -1.00 3.09
N PHE A 24 -4.19 -1.46 3.05
CA PHE A 24 -5.24 -0.95 3.93
C PHE A 24 -5.07 -1.51 5.35
N ALA A 25 -4.52 -0.71 6.27
CA ALA A 25 -4.08 -1.15 7.59
C ALA A 25 -5.18 -1.81 8.44
N GLU A 26 -6.44 -1.35 8.32
CA GLU A 26 -7.58 -1.92 9.04
C GLU A 26 -7.94 -3.35 8.59
N SER A 27 -7.36 -3.83 7.49
CA SER A 27 -7.48 -5.25 7.10
C SER A 27 -6.53 -6.17 7.87
N LEU A 28 -5.61 -5.63 8.67
CA LEU A 28 -4.71 -6.42 9.51
C LEU A 28 -5.48 -7.30 10.50
N GLY A 29 -5.14 -8.60 10.53
CA GLY A 29 -5.80 -9.59 11.38
C GLY A 29 -7.12 -10.12 10.83
N ASN A 30 -7.54 -9.67 9.65
CA ASN A 30 -8.63 -10.28 8.89
C ASN A 30 -8.09 -11.44 8.03
N ASP A 31 -8.95 -12.41 7.70
CA ASP A 31 -8.63 -13.50 6.77
C ASP A 31 -8.36 -13.00 5.34
N THR A 32 -8.68 -11.74 5.04
CA THR A 32 -8.43 -11.08 3.75
C THR A 32 -7.78 -9.71 3.96
N LEU A 33 -6.57 -9.53 3.41
CA LEU A 33 -5.89 -8.23 3.36
C LEU A 33 -6.36 -7.40 2.16
N GLY A 34 -6.52 -6.10 2.36
CA GLY A 34 -6.93 -5.13 1.33
C GLY A 34 -5.76 -4.31 0.83
N PHE A 35 -5.66 -4.13 -0.49
CA PHE A 35 -4.63 -3.31 -1.12
C PHE A 35 -5.26 -2.34 -2.10
N THR A 36 -4.62 -1.20 -2.31
CA THR A 36 -4.99 -0.26 -3.38
C THR A 36 -3.75 0.13 -4.18
N VAL A 37 -3.95 0.37 -5.47
CA VAL A 37 -2.91 0.81 -6.40
C VAL A 37 -3.38 2.12 -7.00
N LEU A 38 -2.63 3.19 -6.74
CA LEU A 38 -2.97 4.52 -7.23
C LEU A 38 -1.73 5.17 -7.81
N SER A 39 -1.95 6.06 -8.78
CA SER A 39 -0.89 6.92 -9.31
C SER A 39 -0.44 7.94 -8.26
N GLY A 40 0.75 8.52 -8.45
CA GLY A 40 1.22 9.61 -7.60
C GLY A 40 0.24 10.81 -7.52
N ALA A 41 -0.48 11.10 -8.62
CA ALA A 41 -1.48 12.16 -8.66
C ALA A 41 -2.73 11.84 -7.83
N GLU A 42 -3.18 10.59 -7.85
CA GLU A 42 -4.31 10.13 -7.03
C GLU A 42 -3.94 10.09 -5.54
N TRP A 43 -2.72 9.66 -5.19
CA TRP A 43 -2.20 9.75 -3.82
C TRP A 43 -2.08 11.20 -3.35
N ALA A 44 -1.58 12.10 -4.20
CA ALA A 44 -1.52 13.53 -3.88
C ALA A 44 -2.92 14.09 -3.62
N LYS A 45 -3.90 13.75 -4.45
CA LYS A 45 -5.29 14.15 -4.26
C LYS A 45 -5.86 13.68 -2.91
N LEU A 46 -5.61 12.41 -2.53
CA LEU A 46 -6.04 11.91 -1.22
C LEU A 46 -5.35 12.65 -0.07
N ASN A 47 -4.05 12.92 -0.19
CA ASN A 47 -3.30 13.67 0.82
C ASN A 47 -3.82 15.11 0.96
N ASP A 48 -4.19 15.75 -0.15
CA ASP A 48 -4.77 17.10 -0.15
C ASP A 48 -6.18 17.12 0.48
N GLU A 49 -6.98 16.07 0.27
CA GLU A 49 -8.36 15.99 0.77
C GLU A 49 -8.45 15.59 2.25
N PHE A 50 -7.60 14.66 2.71
CA PHE A 50 -7.72 14.04 4.04
C PHE A 50 -6.50 14.27 4.95
N GLY A 51 -5.41 14.83 4.41
CA GLY A 51 -4.14 14.99 5.10
C GLY A 51 -3.24 13.76 4.99
N ALA A 52 -1.95 13.97 4.73
CA ALA A 52 -0.99 12.91 4.48
C ALA A 52 -0.83 11.91 5.65
N ASP A 53 -0.94 12.37 6.91
CA ASP A 53 -0.85 11.48 8.07
C ASP A 53 -2.09 10.56 8.18
N THR A 54 -3.29 11.08 7.93
CA THR A 54 -4.53 10.28 7.88
C THR A 54 -4.45 9.24 6.77
N VAL A 55 -4.01 9.65 5.58
CA VAL A 55 -3.87 8.75 4.43
C VAL A 55 -2.82 7.68 4.72
N ARG A 56 -1.67 8.04 5.30
CA ARG A 56 -0.62 7.07 5.68
C ARG A 56 -1.10 6.09 6.77
N TYR A 57 -1.92 6.55 7.71
CA TYR A 57 -2.49 5.69 8.76
C TYR A 57 -3.38 4.59 8.18
N TYR A 58 -4.28 4.93 7.25
CA TYR A 58 -5.18 3.94 6.64
C TYR A 58 -4.54 3.16 5.49
N PHE A 59 -3.65 3.79 4.73
CA PHE A 59 -2.98 3.21 3.57
C PHE A 59 -1.47 3.24 3.78
N GLU A 60 -0.96 2.18 4.39
CA GLU A 60 0.45 2.06 4.76
C GLU A 60 1.29 1.69 3.51
N PRO A 61 2.39 2.41 3.25
CA PRO A 61 3.28 2.07 2.14
C PRO A 61 3.95 0.71 2.37
N ILE A 62 4.16 -0.01 1.27
CA ILE A 62 4.84 -1.32 1.27
C ILE A 62 6.25 -1.15 0.72
N ASP A 63 7.22 -1.77 1.38
CA ASP A 63 8.60 -1.92 0.93
C ASP A 63 9.07 -3.39 1.05
N LEU A 64 10.32 -3.65 0.65
CA LEU A 64 10.87 -5.02 0.66
C LEU A 64 10.95 -5.62 2.08
N GLU A 65 10.99 -4.78 3.11
CA GLU A 65 11.11 -5.16 4.52
C GLU A 65 9.74 -5.32 5.21
N SER A 66 8.66 -4.88 4.59
CA SER A 66 7.29 -4.95 5.12
C SER A 66 6.88 -6.40 5.40
N ASN A 67 6.19 -6.69 6.50
CA ASN A 67 5.70 -8.04 6.81
C ASN A 67 4.17 -8.02 6.91
N MET A 68 3.48 -8.49 5.88
CA MET A 68 2.01 -8.38 5.79
C MET A 68 1.31 -9.71 6.04
N PHE A 69 1.94 -10.84 5.71
CA PHE A 69 1.39 -12.19 5.85
C PHE A 69 2.12 -13.03 6.90
#